data_AF-A0A661NNG1-F1
#
_entry.id   AF-A0A661NNG1-F1
#
_cell.length_a   1.000
_cell.length_b   1.000
_cell.length_c   1.000
_cell.angle_alpha   90.00
_cell.angle_beta   90.00
_cell.angle_gamma   90.00
#
_symmetry.space_group_name_H-M   'P 1'
#
loop_
_entity.id
_entity.type
_entity.pdbx_description
1 polymer ?
#
loop_
_entity_poly.entity_id
_entity_poly.type
_entity_poly.pdbx_seq_one_letter_code
_entity_poly.pdbx_strand_id
1 'polypeptide(L)'
;MPTTVPACTTCGVPTEAPTFAPLACICAACSHRFEVTLPTDGSLRTPVLGLRAILRGGQWRTALVDRASQGTFVVDPCPKCEAPVTIPRATMLALPCTHCGASQSLPIAGHAVDALPSAKMSGQTWGGGVDLTWTPEHRRGRIDQASPCPTCGAALPAFEGKGQCGHCGTSILALTACGQRVLPGVRVEGFDEGRATNRWLPLDEAIADWARRSALVSHSRGTTGRLFLGCGALGALFMLAGCGFFVLSPPLIERYGPGGLIATFFCVGAIPLVGFLAMVVWAVRRHAQKRKELGV
;
A
#
# COMPACT_ATOMS: atom_id res chain seq x y z
N MET A 1 -8.85 9.41 27.49
CA MET A 1 -8.85 10.77 28.08
C MET A 1 -10.06 11.50 27.51
N PRO A 2 -10.86 12.20 28.33
CA PRO A 2 -12.07 12.86 27.84
C PRO A 2 -11.68 14.01 26.92
N THR A 3 -12.06 13.92 25.66
CA THR A 3 -12.07 15.06 24.73
C THR A 3 -13.02 16.09 25.33
N THR A 4 -12.56 17.32 25.58
CA THR A 4 -13.45 18.40 26.03
C THR A 4 -14.43 18.68 24.91
N VAL A 5 -15.63 18.11 25.05
CA VAL A 5 -16.78 18.39 24.20
C VAL A 5 -17.04 19.89 24.25
N PRO A 6 -17.11 20.60 23.11
CA PRO A 6 -17.35 22.03 23.11
C PRO A 6 -18.68 22.36 23.80
N ALA A 7 -18.69 23.40 24.65
CA ALA A 7 -19.91 23.89 25.27
C ALA A 7 -20.78 24.60 24.24
N CYS A 8 -22.10 24.57 24.44
CA CYS A 8 -23.04 25.36 23.67
C CYS A 8 -22.83 26.85 23.93
N THR A 9 -22.43 27.60 22.91
CA THR A 9 -22.29 29.06 22.99
C THR A 9 -23.60 29.79 23.31
N THR A 10 -24.77 29.16 23.10
CA THR A 10 -26.07 29.74 23.42
C THR A 10 -26.53 29.44 24.85
N CYS A 11 -26.41 28.20 25.34
CA CYS A 11 -26.94 27.81 26.66
C CYS A 11 -25.88 27.39 27.68
N GLY A 12 -24.60 27.36 27.32
CA GLY A 12 -23.47 26.97 28.18
C GLY A 12 -23.33 25.46 28.44
N VAL A 13 -24.32 24.65 28.05
CA VAL A 13 -24.32 23.19 28.30
C VAL A 13 -23.39 22.47 27.31
N PRO A 14 -22.55 21.52 27.74
CA PRO A 14 -21.75 20.67 26.85
C PRO A 14 -22.61 20.01 25.77
N THR A 15 -22.18 20.09 24.50
CA THR A 15 -22.95 19.47 23.41
C THR A 15 -22.70 17.97 23.36
N GLU A 16 -23.56 17.16 23.95
CA GLU A 16 -23.46 15.68 23.91
C GLU A 16 -23.69 15.06 22.51
N ALA A 17 -23.77 15.86 21.46
CA ALA A 17 -23.93 15.38 20.09
C ALA A 17 -22.70 14.54 19.69
N PRO A 18 -22.86 13.25 19.33
CA PRO A 18 -21.75 12.37 18.97
C PRO A 18 -21.15 12.71 17.59
N THR A 19 -21.90 13.44 16.75
CA THR A 19 -21.52 13.79 15.39
C THR A 19 -21.96 15.21 15.03
N PHE A 20 -21.23 15.83 14.12
CA PHE A 20 -21.66 17.04 13.43
C PHE A 20 -22.84 16.74 12.50
N ALA A 21 -23.55 17.78 12.08
CA ALA A 21 -24.56 17.66 11.03
C ALA A 21 -23.92 17.17 9.71
N PRO A 22 -24.67 16.47 8.84
CA PRO A 22 -24.16 15.97 7.57
C PRO A 22 -23.53 17.08 6.71
N LEU A 23 -22.33 16.83 6.21
CA LEU A 23 -21.61 17.72 5.32
C LEU A 23 -21.72 17.26 3.88
N ALA A 24 -22.33 18.08 3.03
CA ALA A 24 -22.42 17.82 1.60
C ALA A 24 -21.04 17.95 0.92
N CYS A 25 -20.64 16.90 0.21
CA CYS A 25 -19.34 16.77 -0.44
C CYS A 25 -19.51 16.47 -1.93
N ILE A 26 -18.57 16.98 -2.74
CA ILE A 26 -18.51 16.69 -4.18
C ILE A 26 -17.13 16.15 -4.51
N CYS A 27 -17.08 14.96 -5.10
CA CYS A 27 -15.83 14.33 -5.52
C CYS A 27 -15.26 15.04 -6.75
N ALA A 28 -14.11 15.70 -6.63
CA ALA A 28 -13.44 16.35 -7.77
C ALA A 28 -13.08 15.39 -8.93
N ALA A 29 -12.83 14.11 -8.64
CA ALA A 29 -12.45 13.14 -9.66
C ALA A 29 -13.61 12.61 -10.53
N CYS A 30 -14.86 12.61 -10.04
CA CYS A 30 -15.99 12.00 -10.76
C CYS A 30 -17.33 12.74 -10.60
N SER A 31 -17.30 13.93 -9.97
CA SER A 31 -18.44 14.80 -9.69
C SER A 31 -19.58 14.17 -8.86
N HIS A 32 -19.33 13.01 -8.25
CA HIS A 32 -20.30 12.35 -7.38
C HIS A 32 -20.56 13.20 -6.13
N ARG A 33 -21.84 13.39 -5.80
CA ARG A 33 -22.30 14.11 -4.61
C ARG A 33 -22.71 13.11 -3.55
N PHE A 34 -22.29 13.34 -2.32
CA PHE A 34 -22.61 12.51 -1.17
C PHE A 34 -22.48 13.32 0.12
N GLU A 35 -23.03 12.81 1.21
CA GLU A 35 -22.93 13.44 2.51
C GLU A 35 -22.00 12.63 3.42
N VAL A 36 -21.29 13.34 4.29
CA VAL A 36 -20.41 12.74 5.29
C VAL A 36 -20.78 13.26 6.66
N THR A 37 -20.87 12.36 7.62
CA THR A 37 -21.08 12.68 9.02
C THR A 37 -19.75 12.55 9.76
N LEU A 38 -19.34 13.60 10.45
CA LEU A 38 -18.05 13.65 11.15
C LEU A 38 -18.25 13.47 12.66
N PRO A 39 -17.40 12.69 13.34
CA PRO A 39 -17.48 12.51 14.79
C PRO A 39 -16.96 13.76 15.54
N THR A 40 -17.58 14.09 16.67
CA THR A 40 -17.24 15.27 17.49
C THR A 40 -16.14 15.03 18.51
N ASP A 41 -15.87 13.76 18.83
CA ASP A 41 -14.88 13.32 19.81
C ASP A 41 -13.43 13.40 19.28
N GLY A 42 -13.24 13.84 18.04
CA GLY A 42 -11.94 13.85 17.37
C GLY A 42 -11.43 12.44 17.04
N SER A 43 -12.32 11.44 16.99
CA SER A 43 -11.93 10.09 16.59
C SER A 43 -11.39 10.07 15.17
N LEU A 44 -10.30 9.31 15.01
CA LEU A 44 -9.67 9.13 13.71
C LEU A 44 -10.58 8.27 12.83
N ARG A 45 -10.79 8.73 11.59
CA ARG A 45 -11.51 7.98 10.57
C ARG A 45 -10.52 7.26 9.68
N THR A 46 -10.59 5.92 9.67
CA THR A 46 -9.69 5.05 8.91
C THR A 46 -10.44 4.26 7.83
N PRO A 47 -10.94 4.91 6.77
CA PRO A 47 -11.70 4.22 5.73
C PRO A 47 -10.86 3.10 5.10
N VAL A 48 -11.45 1.92 4.92
CA VAL A 48 -10.80 0.79 4.25
C VAL A 48 -10.92 0.99 2.74
N LEU A 49 -9.78 1.14 2.07
CA LEU A 49 -9.73 1.33 0.63
C LEU A 49 -9.72 -0.02 -0.11
N GLY A 50 -10.42 -0.07 -1.24
CA GLY A 50 -10.33 -1.18 -2.18
C GLY A 50 -8.98 -1.23 -2.89
N LEU A 51 -8.70 -2.38 -3.54
CA LEU A 51 -7.48 -2.59 -4.32
C LEU A 51 -7.26 -1.52 -5.41
N ARG A 52 -8.35 -0.95 -5.96
CA ARG A 52 -8.28 0.08 -7.00
C ARG A 52 -7.77 1.42 -6.47
N ALA A 53 -8.26 1.88 -5.32
CA ALA A 53 -7.74 3.09 -4.67
C ALA A 53 -6.29 2.94 -4.21
N ILE A 54 -5.93 1.74 -3.76
CA ILE A 54 -4.55 1.33 -3.49
C ILE A 54 -3.65 1.53 -4.71
N LEU A 55 -4.06 1.02 -5.88
CA LEU A 55 -3.30 1.16 -7.13
C LEU A 55 -3.24 2.63 -7.62
N ARG A 56 -4.23 3.45 -7.23
CA ARG A 56 -4.25 4.91 -7.42
C ARG A 56 -3.65 5.68 -6.23
N GLY A 57 -2.86 5.02 -5.38
CA GLY A 57 -2.34 5.55 -4.12
C GLY A 57 -1.61 6.90 -4.23
N GLY A 58 -1.15 7.28 -5.43
CA GLY A 58 -0.66 8.62 -5.72
C GLY A 58 -1.63 9.74 -5.37
N GLN A 59 -2.93 9.58 -5.62
CA GLN A 59 -3.93 10.62 -5.32
C GLN A 59 -4.10 10.84 -3.81
N TRP A 60 -4.17 9.76 -3.04
CA TRP A 60 -4.25 9.81 -1.58
C TRP A 60 -2.96 10.38 -0.96
N ARG A 61 -1.80 9.99 -1.50
CA ARG A 61 -0.51 10.59 -1.12
C ARG A 61 -0.54 12.10 -1.34
N THR A 62 -0.87 12.54 -2.55
CA THR A 62 -0.91 13.98 -2.90
C THR A 62 -1.87 14.73 -1.98
N ALA A 63 -3.09 14.22 -1.78
CA ALA A 63 -4.07 14.85 -0.90
C ALA A 63 -3.57 15.01 0.54
N LEU A 64 -2.92 14.00 1.11
CA LEU A 64 -2.42 14.04 2.49
C LEU A 64 -1.14 14.88 2.64
N VAL A 65 -0.25 14.85 1.65
CA VAL A 65 1.02 15.57 1.66
C VAL A 65 0.84 17.07 1.41
N ASP A 66 -0.09 17.42 0.51
CA ASP A 66 -0.29 18.81 0.06
C ASP A 66 -1.30 19.57 0.93
N ARG A 67 -1.97 18.90 1.88
CA ARG A 67 -2.99 19.49 2.76
C ARG A 67 -2.52 20.76 3.46
N ALA A 68 -1.26 20.77 3.92
CA ALA A 68 -0.68 21.87 4.68
C ALA A 68 -0.38 23.07 3.77
N SER A 69 0.13 22.83 2.57
CA SER A 69 0.43 23.87 1.58
C SER A 69 -0.80 24.43 0.89
N GLN A 70 -1.85 23.62 0.72
CA GLN A 70 -3.08 24.01 0.02
C GLN A 70 -4.21 24.44 0.95
N GLY A 71 -4.04 24.32 2.27
CA GLY A 71 -5.09 24.63 3.24
C GLY A 71 -6.32 23.73 3.09
N THR A 72 -6.13 22.47 2.68
CA THR A 72 -7.22 21.50 2.46
C THR A 72 -7.33 20.49 3.60
N PHE A 73 -8.52 19.91 3.74
CA PHE A 73 -8.88 18.86 4.69
C PHE A 73 -9.37 17.65 3.90
N VAL A 74 -8.86 16.46 4.21
CA VAL A 74 -9.26 15.20 3.59
C VAL A 74 -10.48 14.65 4.33
N VAL A 75 -11.63 14.69 3.67
CA VAL A 75 -12.93 14.29 4.24
C VAL A 75 -13.04 12.79 4.30
N ASP A 76 -13.27 12.10 3.18
CA ASP A 76 -13.46 10.64 3.11
C ASP A 76 -13.27 10.16 1.66
N PRO A 77 -13.17 8.84 1.40
CA PRO A 77 -13.20 8.32 0.03
C PRO A 77 -14.55 8.64 -0.63
N CYS A 78 -14.51 9.02 -1.90
CA CYS A 78 -15.72 9.06 -2.71
C CYS A 78 -16.36 7.65 -2.81
N PRO A 79 -17.63 7.45 -2.44
CA PRO A 79 -18.28 6.13 -2.50
C PRO A 79 -18.28 5.50 -3.90
N LYS A 80 -18.28 6.32 -4.96
CA LYS A 80 -18.31 5.88 -6.36
C LYS A 80 -16.93 5.47 -6.93
N CYS A 81 -15.86 6.17 -6.55
CA CYS A 81 -14.56 6.03 -7.23
C CYS A 81 -13.36 5.91 -6.29
N GLU A 82 -13.59 5.98 -4.98
CA GLU A 82 -12.61 5.86 -3.90
C GLU A 82 -11.46 6.89 -3.94
N ALA A 83 -11.57 7.93 -4.77
CA ALA A 83 -10.65 9.06 -4.77
C ALA A 83 -10.80 9.86 -3.45
N PRO A 84 -9.70 10.45 -2.94
CA PRO A 84 -9.77 11.32 -1.76
C PRO A 84 -10.64 12.53 -2.06
N VAL A 85 -11.59 12.83 -1.18
CA VAL A 85 -12.36 14.08 -1.26
C VAL A 85 -11.78 15.09 -0.29
N THR A 86 -11.38 16.24 -0.84
CA THR A 86 -10.79 17.34 -0.09
C THR A 86 -11.70 18.55 -0.08
N ILE A 87 -11.76 19.26 1.05
CA ILE A 87 -12.47 20.53 1.20
C ILE A 87 -11.54 21.59 1.81
N PRO A 88 -11.90 22.89 1.79
CA PRO A 88 -11.14 23.91 2.51
C PRO A 88 -11.11 23.66 4.03
N ARG A 89 -9.96 23.91 4.68
CA ARG A 89 -9.84 23.82 6.15
C ARG A 89 -10.70 24.84 6.91
N ALA A 90 -11.14 25.89 6.23
CA ALA A 90 -12.07 26.90 6.76
C ALA A 90 -13.55 26.48 6.65
N THR A 91 -13.87 25.31 6.09
CA THR A 91 -15.26 24.83 6.01
C THR A 91 -15.85 24.72 7.41
N MET A 92 -17.04 25.30 7.57
CA MET A 92 -17.77 25.30 8.83
C MET A 92 -18.60 24.03 8.99
N LEU A 93 -18.48 23.40 10.16
CA LEU A 93 -19.31 22.30 10.61
C LEU A 93 -20.40 22.83 11.52
N ALA A 94 -21.62 22.33 11.33
CA ALA A 94 -22.74 22.60 12.21
C ALA A 94 -22.78 21.56 13.34
N LEU A 95 -22.77 22.03 14.58
CA LEU A 95 -22.88 21.23 15.79
C LEU A 95 -24.22 21.56 16.49
N PRO A 96 -25.25 20.72 16.33
CA PRO A 96 -26.55 20.95 16.96
C PRO A 96 -26.47 20.73 18.47
N CYS A 97 -27.05 21.63 19.24
CA CYS A 97 -27.23 21.50 20.68
C CYS A 97 -28.51 20.71 20.96
N THR A 98 -28.37 19.52 21.56
CA THR A 98 -29.51 18.67 21.96
C THR A 98 -30.37 19.30 23.06
N HIS A 99 -29.84 20.26 23.83
CA HIS A 99 -30.56 20.89 24.93
C HIS A 99 -31.44 22.08 24.50
N CYS A 100 -30.91 23.02 23.71
CA CYS A 100 -31.63 24.25 23.33
C CYS A 100 -31.96 24.34 21.84
N GLY A 101 -31.60 23.34 21.03
CA GLY A 101 -31.87 23.31 19.59
C GLY A 101 -31.04 24.28 18.74
N ALA A 102 -30.21 25.13 19.36
CA ALA A 102 -29.31 26.03 18.66
C ALA A 102 -28.23 25.22 17.90
N SER A 103 -27.82 25.71 16.74
CA SER A 103 -26.74 25.09 15.95
C SER A 103 -25.51 25.99 15.96
N GLN A 104 -24.39 25.45 16.38
CA GLN A 104 -23.13 26.17 16.43
C GLN A 104 -22.30 25.90 15.17
N SER A 105 -21.62 26.93 14.68
CA SER A 105 -20.77 26.84 13.50
C SER A 105 -19.31 26.83 13.91
N LEU A 106 -18.59 25.76 13.60
CA LEU A 106 -17.21 25.53 14.04
C LEU A 106 -16.31 25.18 12.84
N PRO A 107 -15.10 25.74 12.72
CA PRO A 107 -14.21 25.41 11.60
C PRO A 107 -13.71 23.96 11.70
N ILE A 108 -13.76 23.23 10.59
CA ILE A 108 -13.39 21.80 10.55
C ILE A 108 -11.98 21.53 11.07
N ALA A 109 -11.03 22.42 10.78
CA ALA A 109 -9.62 22.27 11.12
C ALA A 109 -9.32 22.19 12.62
N GLY A 110 -10.22 22.69 13.49
CA GLY A 110 -10.05 22.62 14.95
C GLY A 110 -10.75 21.42 15.59
N HIS A 111 -11.69 20.80 14.87
CA HIS A 111 -12.72 19.96 15.47
C HIS A 111 -12.90 18.59 14.82
N ALA A 112 -12.29 18.35 13.66
CA ALA A 112 -12.28 17.04 13.01
C ALA A 112 -10.85 16.66 12.59
N VAL A 113 -10.60 15.35 12.52
CA VAL A 113 -9.35 14.79 12.00
C VAL A 113 -9.55 14.38 10.54
N ASP A 114 -8.55 14.65 9.70
CA ASP A 114 -8.50 14.15 8.33
C ASP A 114 -8.74 12.64 8.28
N ALA A 115 -9.46 12.17 7.26
CA ALA A 115 -9.52 10.74 6.98
C ALA A 115 -8.15 10.24 6.55
N LEU A 116 -7.69 9.19 7.22
CA LEU A 116 -6.46 8.49 6.89
C LEU A 116 -6.80 7.10 6.39
N PRO A 117 -6.68 6.83 5.08
CA PRO A 117 -7.10 5.56 4.54
C PRO A 117 -6.28 4.41 5.13
N SER A 118 -6.94 3.29 5.38
CA SER A 118 -6.29 2.02 5.61
C SER A 118 -6.24 1.20 4.32
N ALA A 119 -5.10 0.57 4.09
CA ALA A 119 -4.86 -0.31 2.95
C ALA A 119 -4.13 -1.56 3.45
N LYS A 120 -4.69 -2.74 3.19
CA LYS A 120 -3.99 -4.01 3.38
C LYS A 120 -3.39 -4.41 2.04
N MET A 121 -2.09 -4.67 2.03
CA MET A 121 -1.41 -5.10 0.83
C MET A 121 -0.60 -6.34 1.13
N SER A 122 -0.81 -7.37 0.32
CA SER A 122 -0.12 -8.65 0.38
C SER A 122 0.46 -8.95 -0.99
N GLY A 123 1.77 -9.16 -1.09
CA GLY A 123 2.43 -9.47 -2.35
C GLY A 123 3.55 -10.47 -2.13
N GLN A 124 3.43 -11.67 -2.69
CA GLN A 124 4.53 -12.63 -2.74
C GLN A 124 5.42 -12.34 -3.96
N THR A 125 6.73 -12.26 -3.70
CA THR A 125 7.78 -12.21 -4.73
C THR A 125 8.63 -13.48 -4.62
N TRP A 126 8.77 -14.21 -5.73
CA TRP A 126 9.61 -15.40 -5.78
C TRP A 126 11.08 -14.98 -5.98
N GLY A 127 11.99 -15.45 -5.12
CA GLY A 127 13.45 -15.32 -5.33
C GLY A 127 14.31 -14.87 -4.14
N GLY A 128 13.71 -14.56 -2.99
CA GLY A 128 14.37 -13.98 -1.81
C GLY A 128 13.43 -13.00 -1.11
N GLY A 129 12.20 -13.47 -0.87
CA GLY A 129 10.98 -12.69 -0.98
C GLY A 129 10.84 -11.50 -0.03
N VAL A 130 10.17 -10.47 -0.53
CA VAL A 130 9.48 -9.47 0.28
C VAL A 130 8.07 -10.01 0.52
N ASP A 131 7.76 -10.36 1.76
CA ASP A 131 6.41 -10.65 2.26
C ASP A 131 6.11 -9.66 3.39
N LEU A 132 5.52 -8.53 3.05
CA LEU A 132 5.30 -7.43 3.98
C LEU A 132 3.82 -7.11 4.09
N THR A 133 3.35 -7.05 5.33
CA THR A 133 2.06 -6.53 5.73
C THR A 133 2.22 -5.08 6.16
N TRP A 134 1.48 -4.20 5.52
CA TRP A 134 1.41 -2.78 5.83
C TRP A 134 0.10 -2.52 6.58
N THR A 135 0.19 -2.19 7.86
CA THR A 135 -0.95 -1.92 8.74
C THR A 135 -0.88 -0.49 9.22
N PRO A 136 -1.84 0.39 8.88
CA PRO A 136 -1.86 1.75 9.41
C PRO A 136 -1.83 1.72 10.94
N GLU A 137 -0.89 2.43 11.52
CA GLU A 137 -0.74 2.54 12.97
C GLU A 137 -0.45 3.99 13.31
N HIS A 138 -1.31 4.58 14.14
CA HIS A 138 -1.24 5.99 14.47
C HIS A 138 -0.84 6.16 15.93
N ARG A 139 0.13 7.03 16.21
CA ARG A 139 0.46 7.41 17.58
C ARG A 139 -0.34 8.64 17.96
N ARG A 140 -1.04 8.58 19.09
CA ARG A 140 -1.81 9.70 19.63
C ARG A 140 -1.08 10.30 20.82
N GLY A 141 -1.18 11.61 20.96
CA GLY A 141 -0.70 12.37 22.10
C GLY A 141 -1.48 13.67 22.23
N ARG A 142 -1.10 14.54 23.17
CA ARG A 142 -1.67 15.89 23.26
C ARG A 142 -0.86 16.87 22.42
N ILE A 143 -1.51 17.91 21.90
CA ILE A 143 -0.86 18.93 21.08
C ILE A 143 0.18 19.75 21.86
N ASP A 144 -0.06 19.96 23.15
CA ASP A 144 0.72 20.79 24.08
C ASP A 144 1.84 20.03 24.80
N GLN A 145 1.97 18.73 24.54
CA GLN A 145 2.94 17.87 25.23
C GLN A 145 3.98 17.30 24.26
N ALA A 146 5.18 17.04 24.77
CA ALA A 146 6.15 16.25 24.04
C ALA A 146 5.64 14.81 23.87
N SER A 147 5.87 14.19 22.72
CA SER A 147 5.58 12.77 22.50
C SER A 147 6.84 12.04 22.08
N PRO A 148 7.00 10.75 22.42
CA PRO A 148 8.15 9.98 21.96
C PRO A 148 8.10 9.84 20.43
N CYS A 149 9.26 9.96 19.80
CA CYS A 149 9.45 9.68 18.39
C CYS A 149 9.09 8.22 18.13
N PRO A 150 8.16 7.91 17.21
CA PRO A 150 7.78 6.52 16.96
C PRO A 150 8.92 5.65 16.41
N THR A 151 9.96 6.27 15.85
CA THR A 151 11.12 5.59 15.26
C THR A 151 12.24 5.34 16.27
N CYS A 152 12.62 6.34 17.07
CA CYS A 152 13.79 6.25 17.98
C CYS A 152 13.47 6.46 19.46
N GLY A 153 12.22 6.78 19.82
CA GLY A 153 11.80 7.05 21.21
C GLY A 153 12.16 8.44 21.75
N ALA A 154 13.04 9.21 21.08
CA ALA A 154 13.44 10.55 21.52
C ALA A 154 12.25 11.53 21.61
N ALA A 155 12.31 12.50 22.51
CA ALA A 155 11.22 13.46 22.70
C ALA A 155 11.02 14.34 21.44
N LEU A 156 9.79 14.38 20.93
CA LEU A 156 9.36 15.32 19.90
C LEU A 156 8.64 16.50 20.56
N PRO A 157 9.03 17.76 20.26
CA PRO A 157 8.34 18.94 20.77
C PRO A 157 6.90 19.01 20.25
N ALA A 158 6.07 19.89 20.80
CA ALA A 158 4.77 20.23 20.25
C ALA A 158 4.92 20.84 18.84
N PHE A 159 4.23 20.29 17.82
CA PHE A 159 4.17 20.86 16.47
C PHE A 159 2.92 20.39 15.71
N GLU A 160 2.49 21.18 14.73
CA GLU A 160 1.46 20.83 13.74
C GLU A 160 2.08 20.84 12.33
N GLY A 161 1.66 19.90 11.48
CA GLY A 161 2.16 19.82 10.09
C GLY A 161 3.42 18.98 10.00
N LYS A 162 4.32 19.33 9.07
CA LYS A 162 5.56 18.58 8.85
C LYS A 162 6.64 19.04 9.82
N GLY A 163 7.34 18.10 10.43
CA GLY A 163 8.53 18.32 11.25
C GLY A 163 9.56 17.21 11.04
N GLN A 164 10.70 17.34 11.69
CA GLN A 164 11.74 16.30 11.70
C GLN A 164 12.12 15.98 13.14
N CYS A 165 12.40 14.71 13.42
CA CYS A 165 12.97 14.32 14.70
C CYS A 165 14.41 14.83 14.79
N GLY A 166 14.71 15.67 15.78
CA GLY A 166 16.08 16.19 15.99
C GLY A 166 17.12 15.12 16.32
N HIS A 167 16.70 13.91 16.71
CA HIS A 167 17.61 12.82 17.06
C HIS A 167 17.89 11.88 15.87
N CYS A 168 16.86 11.35 15.21
CA CYS A 168 17.02 10.38 14.11
C CYS A 168 16.79 10.96 12.71
N GLY A 169 16.44 12.24 12.59
CA GLY A 169 16.23 12.93 11.30
C GLY A 169 14.94 12.54 10.54
N THR A 170 14.20 11.54 11.02
CA THR A 170 12.95 11.06 10.43
C THR A 170 11.95 12.21 10.24
N SER A 171 11.36 12.29 9.04
CA SER A 171 10.28 13.22 8.70
C SER A 171 8.98 12.74 9.35
N ILE A 172 8.28 13.64 10.04
CA ILE A 172 7.06 13.30 10.77
C ILE A 172 5.98 14.32 10.42
N LEU A 173 4.81 13.80 10.02
CA LEU A 173 3.60 14.59 9.90
C LEU A 173 2.86 14.53 11.24
N ALA A 174 2.41 15.68 11.76
CA ALA A 174 1.50 15.79 12.89
C ALA A 174 0.17 16.38 12.41
N LEU A 175 -0.91 15.70 12.75
CA LEU A 175 -2.28 16.19 12.59
C LEU A 175 -2.80 16.61 13.95
N THR A 176 -3.54 17.70 14.03
CA THR A 176 -4.12 18.21 15.28
C THR A 176 -5.63 18.33 15.11
N ALA A 177 -6.37 17.88 16.13
CA ALA A 177 -7.81 18.12 16.25
C ALA A 177 -8.24 17.95 17.70
N CYS A 178 -9.15 18.80 18.19
CA CYS A 178 -9.69 18.70 19.56
C CYS A 178 -8.59 18.62 20.64
N GLY A 179 -7.48 19.34 20.47
CA GLY A 179 -6.33 19.31 21.40
C GLY A 179 -5.50 18.01 21.38
N GLN A 180 -5.87 17.05 20.52
CA GLN A 180 -5.11 15.84 20.27
C GLN A 180 -4.13 16.07 19.13
N ARG A 181 -2.98 15.40 19.22
CA ARG A 181 -2.01 15.24 18.14
C ARG A 181 -2.00 13.79 17.68
N VAL A 182 -2.10 13.60 16.38
CA VAL A 182 -2.02 12.30 15.71
C VAL A 182 -0.80 12.28 14.81
N LEU A 183 0.08 11.31 15.02
CA LEU A 183 1.23 11.04 14.15
C LEU A 183 0.87 9.85 13.26
N PRO A 184 0.50 10.08 12.00
CA PRO A 184 0.19 9.01 11.07
C PRO A 184 1.43 8.24 10.62
N GLY A 185 1.31 6.93 10.59
CA GLY A 185 2.29 6.05 9.98
C GLY A 185 1.73 4.67 9.72
N VAL A 186 2.64 3.78 9.35
CA VAL A 186 2.31 2.42 8.95
C VAL A 186 3.29 1.47 9.61
N ARG A 187 2.74 0.47 10.28
CA ARG A 187 3.45 -0.71 10.74
C ARG A 187 3.74 -1.61 9.55
N VAL A 188 5.00 -1.93 9.36
CA VAL A 188 5.50 -2.82 8.31
C VAL A 188 6.05 -4.06 8.99
N GLU A 189 5.40 -5.18 8.75
CA GLU A 189 5.73 -6.47 9.36
C GLU A 189 5.88 -7.57 8.33
N GLY A 190 6.82 -8.49 8.55
CA GLY A 190 7.00 -9.68 7.74
C GLY A 190 8.46 -9.92 7.38
N PHE A 191 8.73 -10.37 6.15
CA PHE A 191 10.07 -10.68 5.67
C PHE A 191 10.47 -9.74 4.54
N ASP A 192 11.63 -9.13 4.66
CA ASP A 192 12.22 -8.24 3.68
C ASP A 192 13.61 -8.73 3.33
N GLU A 193 13.81 -9.17 2.08
CA GLU A 193 15.11 -9.64 1.59
C GLU A 193 15.72 -10.72 2.51
N GLY A 194 14.87 -11.62 3.03
CA GLY A 194 15.28 -12.69 3.94
C GLY A 194 15.45 -12.28 5.41
N ARG A 195 15.22 -11.02 5.77
CA ARG A 195 15.25 -10.54 7.16
C ARG A 195 13.84 -10.28 7.68
N ALA A 196 13.54 -10.79 8.86
CA ALA A 196 12.32 -10.41 9.54
C ALA A 196 12.35 -8.90 9.84
N THR A 197 11.26 -8.20 9.55
CA THR A 197 11.09 -6.78 9.83
C THR A 197 9.82 -6.55 10.63
N ASN A 198 9.94 -5.69 11.64
CA ASN A 198 8.82 -5.09 12.34
C ASN A 198 9.21 -3.64 12.63
N ARG A 199 8.73 -2.72 11.79
CA ARG A 199 9.07 -1.30 11.92
C ARG A 199 7.85 -0.44 11.71
N TRP A 200 7.80 0.67 12.44
CA TRP A 200 6.85 1.74 12.15
C TRP A 200 7.53 2.73 11.22
N LEU A 201 6.85 3.12 10.15
CA LEU A 201 7.30 4.16 9.24
C LEU A 201 6.33 5.33 9.29
N PRO A 202 6.82 6.58 9.32
CA PRO A 202 5.98 7.75 9.07
C PRO A 202 5.26 7.63 7.73
N LEU A 203 4.09 8.26 7.62
CA LEU A 203 3.22 8.08 6.45
C LEU A 203 3.91 8.39 5.10
N ASP A 204 4.71 9.46 5.02
CA ASP A 204 5.43 9.86 3.81
C ASP A 204 6.51 8.85 3.41
N GLU A 205 7.29 8.38 4.39
CA GLU A 205 8.28 7.31 4.22
C GLU A 205 7.62 5.99 3.84
N ALA A 206 6.51 5.65 4.51
CA ALA A 206 5.74 4.43 4.24
C ALA A 206 5.25 4.39 2.79
N ILE A 207 4.72 5.50 2.27
CA ILE A 207 4.26 5.57 0.89
C ILE A 207 5.44 5.46 -0.09
N ALA A 208 6.60 6.07 0.23
CA ALA A 208 7.79 5.98 -0.61
C ALA A 208 8.37 4.55 -0.64
N ASP A 209 8.44 3.90 0.52
CA ASP A 209 8.91 2.52 0.67
C ASP A 209 7.94 1.55 -0.04
N TRP A 210 6.63 1.76 0.10
CA TRP A 210 5.61 1.04 -0.65
C TRP A 210 5.83 1.13 -2.17
N ALA A 211 5.95 2.34 -2.70
CA ALA A 211 6.12 2.57 -4.14
C ALA A 211 7.38 1.85 -4.66
N ARG A 212 8.51 1.98 -3.94
CA ARG A 212 9.77 1.30 -4.27
C ARG A 212 9.61 -0.22 -4.33
N ARG A 213 8.98 -0.82 -3.32
CA ARG A 213 8.78 -2.28 -3.23
C ARG A 213 7.80 -2.80 -4.26
N SER A 214 6.72 -2.06 -4.52
CA SER A 214 5.74 -2.43 -5.55
C SER A 214 6.37 -2.50 -6.95
N ALA A 215 7.30 -1.59 -7.25
CA ALA A 215 8.08 -1.61 -8.49
C ALA A 215 8.94 -2.89 -8.59
N LEU A 216 9.65 -3.27 -7.52
CA LEU A 216 10.45 -4.50 -7.46
C LEU A 216 9.59 -5.76 -7.69
N VAL A 217 8.43 -5.81 -7.04
CA VAL A 217 7.45 -6.92 -7.19
C VAL A 217 6.96 -7.01 -8.63
N SER A 218 6.62 -5.88 -9.25
CA SER A 218 6.14 -5.86 -10.64
C SER A 218 7.21 -6.30 -11.65
N HIS A 219 8.47 -5.89 -11.44
CA HIS A 219 9.58 -6.23 -12.33
C HIS A 219 9.89 -7.73 -12.29
N SER A 220 9.95 -8.31 -11.08
CA SER A 220 10.21 -9.75 -10.91
C SER A 220 9.15 -10.61 -11.62
N ARG A 221 7.86 -10.30 -11.48
CA ARG A 221 6.77 -11.02 -12.17
C ARG A 221 6.89 -10.95 -13.70
N GLY A 222 7.33 -9.82 -14.25
CA GLY A 222 7.54 -9.66 -15.69
C GLY A 222 8.65 -10.55 -16.25
N THR A 223 9.76 -10.70 -15.53
CA THR A 223 10.85 -11.61 -15.90
C THR A 223 10.47 -13.09 -15.77
N THR A 224 9.81 -13.47 -14.66
CA THR A 224 9.42 -14.87 -14.42
C THR A 224 8.35 -15.31 -15.42
N GLY A 225 7.36 -14.46 -15.70
CA GLY A 225 6.33 -14.75 -16.72
C GLY A 225 6.89 -14.98 -18.11
N ARG A 226 7.90 -14.19 -18.53
CA ARG A 226 8.58 -14.38 -19.82
C ARG A 226 9.41 -15.68 -19.88
N LEU A 227 10.03 -16.07 -18.76
CA LEU A 227 10.78 -17.32 -18.68
C LEU A 227 9.85 -18.54 -18.79
N PHE A 228 8.71 -18.52 -18.09
CA PHE A 228 7.73 -19.61 -18.14
C PHE A 228 7.02 -19.72 -19.49
N LEU A 229 6.68 -18.60 -20.14
CA LEU A 229 6.15 -18.61 -21.51
C LEU A 229 7.17 -19.15 -22.52
N GLY A 230 8.45 -18.78 -22.38
CA GLY A 230 9.53 -19.32 -23.21
C GLY A 230 9.75 -20.83 -23.03
N CYS A 231 9.79 -21.30 -21.78
CA CYS A 231 9.95 -22.73 -21.48
C CYS A 231 8.70 -23.55 -21.85
N GLY A 232 7.50 -23.00 -21.67
CA GLY A 232 6.24 -23.66 -22.07
C GLY A 232 6.13 -23.83 -23.59
N ALA A 233 6.52 -22.82 -24.37
CA ALA A 233 6.56 -22.91 -25.83
C ALA A 233 7.59 -23.94 -26.32
N LEU A 234 8.78 -23.99 -25.71
CA LEU A 234 9.80 -25.00 -26.02
C LEU A 234 9.36 -26.41 -25.62
N GLY A 235 8.70 -26.59 -24.47
CA GLY A 235 8.16 -27.87 -24.03
C GLY A 235 7.03 -28.38 -24.92
N ALA A 236 6.15 -27.49 -25.39
CA ALA A 236 5.10 -27.83 -26.35
C ALA A 236 5.67 -28.24 -27.71
N LEU A 237 6.70 -27.53 -28.20
CA LEU A 237 7.45 -27.90 -29.40
C LEU A 237 8.11 -29.28 -29.25
N PHE A 238 8.64 -29.60 -28.07
CA PHE A 238 9.25 -30.89 -27.77
C PHE A 238 8.24 -32.04 -27.78
N MET A 239 7.07 -31.83 -27.16
CA MET A 239 5.95 -32.78 -27.21
C MET A 239 5.46 -33.00 -28.64
N LEU A 240 5.29 -31.94 -29.43
CA LEU A 240 4.86 -32.05 -30.82
C LEU A 240 5.91 -32.77 -31.69
N ALA A 241 7.20 -32.51 -31.48
CA ALA A 241 8.28 -33.23 -32.16
C ALA A 241 8.32 -34.72 -31.76
N GLY A 242 8.11 -35.04 -30.48
CA GLY A 242 8.02 -36.42 -29.98
C GLY A 242 6.80 -37.19 -30.51
N CYS A 243 5.65 -36.54 -30.61
CA CYS A 243 4.45 -37.12 -31.23
C CYS A 243 4.65 -37.36 -32.73
N GLY A 244 5.27 -36.40 -33.45
CA GLY A 244 5.65 -36.57 -34.85
C GLY A 244 6.61 -37.74 -35.07
N PHE A 245 7.55 -37.94 -34.14
CA PHE A 245 8.47 -39.07 -34.15
C PHE A 245 7.75 -40.42 -34.00
N PHE A 246 6.78 -40.52 -33.09
CA PHE A 246 6.01 -41.76 -32.93
C PHE A 246 5.20 -42.12 -34.18
N VAL A 247 4.60 -41.13 -34.83
CA VAL A 247 3.82 -41.32 -36.07
C VAL A 247 4.71 -41.69 -37.26
N LEU A 248 5.93 -41.16 -37.34
CA LEU A 248 6.89 -41.42 -38.43
C LEU A 248 7.83 -42.61 -38.17
N SER A 249 7.78 -43.21 -36.98
CA SER A 249 8.66 -44.33 -36.61
C SER A 249 8.45 -45.62 -37.42
N PRO A 250 7.22 -46.07 -37.78
CA PRO A 250 7.03 -47.33 -38.49
C PRO A 250 7.75 -47.41 -39.85
N PRO A 251 7.66 -46.41 -40.76
CA PRO A 251 8.33 -46.50 -42.07
C PRO A 251 9.87 -46.37 -41.98
N LEU A 252 10.41 -45.77 -40.92
CA LEU A 252 11.87 -45.68 -40.70
C LEU A 252 12.47 -47.03 -40.26
N ILE A 253 11.71 -47.82 -39.50
CA ILE A 253 12.13 -49.15 -39.02
C ILE A 253 12.22 -50.13 -40.19
N GLU A 254 11.24 -50.10 -41.11
CA GLU A 254 11.27 -50.92 -42.33
C GLU A 254 12.47 -50.61 -43.23
N ARG A 255 12.89 -49.33 -43.28
CA ARG A 255 13.89 -48.87 -44.25
C ARG A 255 15.33 -48.94 -43.75
N TYR A 256 15.56 -48.80 -42.44
CA TYR A 256 16.90 -48.70 -41.84
C TYR A 256 17.16 -49.72 -40.73
N GLY A 257 16.19 -50.59 -40.43
CA GLY A 257 16.28 -51.56 -39.35
C GLY A 257 16.35 -50.92 -37.96
N PRO A 258 16.59 -51.72 -36.91
CA PRO A 258 16.61 -51.25 -35.53
C PRO A 258 17.71 -50.22 -35.24
N GLY A 259 18.81 -50.22 -36.01
CA GLY A 259 19.90 -49.25 -35.88
C GLY A 259 19.48 -47.81 -36.22
N GLY A 260 18.60 -47.62 -37.22
CA GLY A 260 18.07 -46.29 -37.58
C GLY A 260 17.17 -45.69 -36.50
N LEU A 261 16.44 -46.55 -35.78
CA LEU A 261 15.57 -46.16 -34.67
C LEU A 261 16.39 -45.60 -33.50
N ILE A 262 17.51 -46.25 -33.17
CA ILE A 262 18.43 -45.82 -32.11
C ILE A 262 19.07 -44.48 -32.48
N ALA A 263 19.63 -44.35 -33.68
CA ALA A 263 20.27 -43.12 -34.14
C ALA A 263 19.29 -41.92 -34.10
N THR A 264 18.04 -42.14 -34.54
CA THR A 264 17.03 -41.07 -34.56
C THR A 264 16.56 -40.71 -33.15
N PHE A 265 16.41 -41.68 -32.24
CA PHE A 265 16.10 -41.43 -30.83
C PHE A 265 17.19 -40.57 -30.16
N PHE A 266 18.47 -40.84 -30.42
CA PHE A 266 19.56 -40.04 -29.88
C PHE A 266 19.59 -38.62 -30.47
N CYS A 267 19.39 -38.47 -31.78
CA CYS A 267 19.42 -37.17 -32.46
C CYS A 267 18.23 -36.26 -32.12
N VAL A 268 17.02 -36.83 -32.02
CA VAL A 268 15.78 -36.05 -31.87
C VAL A 268 15.33 -35.98 -30.40
N GLY A 269 15.58 -37.01 -29.61
CA GLY A 269 15.18 -37.08 -28.20
C GLY A 269 16.31 -36.71 -27.24
N ALA A 270 17.40 -37.48 -27.25
CA ALA A 270 18.41 -37.40 -26.20
C ALA A 270 19.26 -36.12 -26.27
N ILE A 271 19.76 -35.74 -27.45
CA ILE A 271 20.63 -34.56 -27.61
C ILE A 271 19.91 -33.26 -27.21
N PRO A 272 18.68 -32.99 -27.67
CA PRO A 272 17.94 -31.80 -27.25
C PRO A 272 17.58 -31.81 -25.75
N LEU A 273 17.26 -32.97 -25.18
CA LEU A 273 16.98 -33.09 -23.75
C LEU A 273 18.21 -32.74 -22.90
N VAL A 274 19.38 -33.24 -23.30
CA VAL A 274 20.65 -32.88 -22.67
C VAL A 274 20.93 -31.39 -22.82
N GLY A 275 20.69 -30.80 -23.99
CA GLY A 275 20.80 -29.36 -24.22
C GLY A 275 19.88 -28.52 -23.33
N PHE A 276 18.62 -28.96 -23.17
CA PHE A 276 17.65 -28.32 -22.29
C PHE A 276 18.08 -28.41 -20.82
N LEU A 277 18.47 -29.60 -20.35
CA LEU A 277 18.96 -29.80 -18.98
C LEU A 277 20.22 -28.97 -18.71
N ALA A 278 21.15 -28.90 -19.67
CA ALA A 278 22.35 -28.05 -19.55
C ALA A 278 21.99 -26.56 -19.46
N MET A 279 21.00 -26.10 -20.23
CA MET A 279 20.51 -24.72 -20.19
C MET A 279 19.85 -24.39 -18.84
N VAL A 280 19.03 -25.32 -18.30
CA VAL A 280 18.43 -25.18 -16.97
C VAL A 280 19.49 -25.12 -15.89
N VAL A 281 20.45 -26.06 -15.91
CA VAL A 281 21.57 -26.09 -14.94
C VAL A 281 22.41 -24.82 -15.05
N TRP A 282 22.68 -24.32 -16.26
CA TRP A 282 23.41 -23.08 -16.47
C TRP A 282 22.64 -21.86 -15.94
N ALA A 283 21.32 -21.78 -16.19
CA ALA A 283 20.48 -20.71 -15.67
C ALA A 283 20.44 -20.70 -14.13
N VAL A 284 20.31 -21.89 -13.52
CA VAL A 284 20.36 -22.06 -12.06
C VAL A 284 21.73 -21.64 -11.51
N ARG A 285 22.83 -22.08 -12.13
CA ARG A 285 24.20 -21.70 -11.71
C ARG A 285 24.46 -20.20 -11.87
N ARG A 286 24.07 -19.60 -12.99
CA ARG A 286 24.23 -18.16 -13.24
C ARG A 286 23.44 -17.33 -12.24
N HIS A 287 22.23 -17.80 -11.87
CA HIS A 287 21.44 -17.18 -10.82
C HIS A 287 22.10 -17.32 -9.44
N ALA A 288 22.66 -18.48 -9.11
CA ALA A 288 23.40 -18.69 -7.86
C ALA A 288 24.69 -17.86 -7.79
N GLN A 289 25.39 -17.66 -8.90
CA GLN A 289 26.60 -16.84 -8.95
C GLN A 289 26.27 -15.35 -8.75
N LYS A 290 25.20 -14.85 -9.38
CA LYS A 290 24.71 -13.49 -9.14
C LYS A 290 24.34 -13.24 -7.67
N ARG A 291 23.82 -14.25 -6.95
CA ARG A 291 23.57 -14.13 -5.50
C ARG A 291 24.87 -13.88 -4.71
N LYS A 292 25.92 -14.65 -5.01
CA LYS A 292 27.24 -14.49 -4.38
C LYS A 292 27.87 -13.11 -4.66
N GLU A 293 27.75 -12.62 -5.90
CA GLU A 293 28.27 -11.28 -6.28
C GLU A 293 27.51 -10.14 -5.57
N LEU A 294 26.25 -10.35 -5.25
CA LEU A 294 25.41 -9.38 -4.52
C LEU A 294 25.54 -9.49 -2.99
N GLY A 295 26.38 -10.39 -2.47
CA GLY A 295 26.56 -10.57 -1.02
C GLY A 295 25.35 -11.19 -0.31
N VAL A 296 24.52 -11.94 -1.04
CA VAL A 296 23.34 -12.69 -0.55
C VAL A 296 23.67 -14.16 -0.33
#